data_AF-A0A3B9KIA0-F1
#
_entry.id   AF-A0A3B9KIA0-F1
#
_cell.length_a   1.000
_cell.length_b   1.000
_cell.length_c   1.000
_cell.angle_alpha   90.00
_cell.angle_beta   90.00
_cell.angle_gamma   90.00
#
_symmetry.space_group_name_H-M   'P 1'
#
loop_
_entity.id
_entity.type
_entity.pdbx_description
1 polymer ?
#
loop_
_entity_poly.entity_id
_entity_poly.type
_entity_poly.pdbx_seq_one_letter_code
_entity_poly.pdbx_strand_id
1 'polypeptide(L)'
;MSRRTFPWILVAFLVLLTSCTPPGTPHVVSVSTKQSKAKMPITTTLTNNKTVFLIMMENHNWSDVKNSPSAPYINQTLLPIASYAEQYFNPPGNHPSEPNYLWLEAGTNFGISNDDDPAVNHQSTTQHFVTLLDHAHISWKSYQEGISGTVCPLTGDGLYAPKHNPMIFFDDVTNTNDPNSSSCIAHIRPYSELVTDLQQNTQARYNFITPNLCNDMHNTCAPLNDAVKQGDTWLAQNLPAILNSQAYKNGGIVFITWDEGVGSDGPIGMIILSPEAKGGGYSNTIHYTHSSLLRSLQEIFGVTPLLGDATQATDLSDLFTTFP
;
A
#
# COMPACT_ATOMS: atom_id res chain seq x y z
N MET A 1 96.42 10.61 16.50
CA MET A 1 97.26 10.73 15.28
C MET A 1 96.32 10.69 14.08
N SER A 2 95.75 11.81 13.65
CA SER A 2 96.26 12.69 12.58
C SER A 2 96.64 11.94 11.30
N ARG A 3 95.83 12.10 10.24
CA ARG A 3 96.20 12.67 8.92
C ARG A 3 95.00 12.48 7.97
N ARG A 4 94.31 13.53 7.52
CA ARG A 4 94.67 14.71 6.70
C ARG A 4 94.06 14.52 5.31
N THR A 5 93.08 15.38 5.03
CA THR A 5 92.51 15.72 3.73
C THR A 5 93.58 16.30 2.79
N PHE A 6 93.44 16.09 1.49
CA PHE A 6 94.05 16.90 0.44
C PHE A 6 93.07 17.06 -0.75
N PRO A 7 92.92 18.27 -1.30
CA PRO A 7 91.92 18.60 -2.32
C PRO A 7 92.48 18.46 -3.74
N TRP A 8 91.60 18.31 -4.73
CA TRP A 8 91.96 18.48 -6.14
C TRP A 8 91.04 19.51 -6.80
N ILE A 9 91.70 20.48 -7.41
CA ILE A 9 91.21 21.68 -8.07
C ILE A 9 90.87 21.36 -9.52
N LEU A 10 89.77 21.95 -10.01
CA LEU A 10 89.35 22.03 -11.41
C LEU A 10 90.39 22.71 -12.30
N VAL A 11 90.61 22.19 -13.51
CA VAL A 11 90.91 23.01 -14.69
C VAL A 11 90.16 22.44 -15.91
N ALA A 12 89.53 23.35 -16.65
CA ALA A 12 88.63 23.15 -17.77
C ALA A 12 89.32 22.79 -19.09
N PHE A 13 88.57 22.13 -19.99
CA PHE A 13 88.81 22.18 -21.43
C PHE A 13 87.57 22.69 -22.16
N LEU A 14 87.81 23.66 -23.02
CA LEU A 14 86.86 24.39 -23.86
C LEU A 14 86.47 23.53 -25.08
N VAL A 15 85.18 23.43 -25.42
CA VAL A 15 84.73 22.95 -26.74
C VAL A 15 83.62 23.86 -27.26
N LEU A 16 83.81 24.36 -28.48
CA LEU A 16 82.95 25.29 -29.19
C LEU A 16 81.58 24.69 -29.53
N LEU A 17 80.54 25.51 -29.35
CA LEU A 17 79.15 25.24 -29.69
C LEU A 17 78.87 25.61 -31.16
N THR A 18 78.38 24.65 -31.94
CA THR A 18 77.66 24.90 -33.21
C THR A 18 76.30 24.24 -33.13
N SER A 19 75.26 25.07 -33.18
CA SER A 19 73.84 24.71 -33.08
C SER A 19 73.33 24.06 -34.37
N CYS A 20 72.69 22.91 -34.25
CA CYS A 20 71.86 22.30 -35.29
C CYS A 20 70.47 22.05 -34.71
N THR A 21 69.46 22.71 -35.27
CA THR A 21 68.04 22.62 -34.89
C THR A 21 67.42 21.31 -35.42
N PRO A 22 66.70 20.53 -34.59
CA PRO A 22 65.93 19.37 -35.06
C PRO A 22 64.57 19.79 -35.67
N PRO A 23 63.97 18.97 -36.55
CA PRO A 23 62.76 19.31 -37.29
C PRO A 23 61.50 19.33 -36.41
N GLY A 24 60.58 20.25 -36.71
CA GLY A 24 59.32 20.44 -36.00
C GLY A 24 58.37 19.26 -36.10
N THR A 25 57.86 18.83 -34.95
CA THR A 25 56.75 17.89 -34.80
C THR A 25 55.42 18.52 -35.23
N PRO A 26 54.57 17.81 -35.98
CA PRO A 26 53.25 18.31 -36.39
C PRO A 26 52.30 18.49 -35.20
N HIS A 27 51.56 19.60 -35.22
CA HIS A 27 50.46 19.90 -34.30
C HIS A 27 49.35 18.85 -34.41
N VAL A 28 49.13 18.08 -33.35
CA VAL A 28 47.89 17.31 -33.15
C VAL A 28 46.93 18.21 -32.39
N VAL A 29 45.79 18.51 -33.01
CA VAL A 29 44.65 19.16 -32.34
C VAL A 29 44.12 18.17 -31.30
N SER A 30 44.29 18.49 -30.02
CA SER A 30 43.64 17.76 -28.93
C SER A 30 42.14 18.04 -28.95
N VAL A 31 41.35 17.13 -29.53
CA VAL A 31 39.91 17.10 -29.30
C VAL A 31 39.70 16.69 -27.85
N SER A 32 39.31 17.64 -27.00
CA SER A 32 38.85 17.36 -25.65
C SER A 32 37.50 16.65 -25.73
N THR A 33 37.52 15.32 -25.81
CA THR A 33 36.32 14.53 -25.51
C THR A 33 36.09 14.62 -24.01
N LYS A 34 35.22 15.54 -23.58
CA LYS A 34 34.54 15.41 -22.29
C LYS A 34 33.78 14.09 -22.32
N GLN A 35 34.37 13.04 -21.78
CA GLN A 35 33.63 11.84 -21.38
C GLN A 35 32.66 12.27 -20.27
N SER A 36 31.46 12.64 -20.68
CA SER A 36 30.31 12.57 -19.79
C SER A 36 30.21 11.13 -19.33
N LYS A 37 30.51 10.87 -18.05
CA LYS A 37 29.95 9.68 -17.38
C LYS A 37 28.45 9.90 -17.38
N ALA A 38 27.80 9.52 -18.46
CA ALA A 38 26.36 9.34 -18.49
C ALA A 38 26.08 8.28 -17.41
N LYS A 39 25.57 8.74 -16.27
CA LYS A 39 24.91 7.88 -15.30
C LYS A 39 23.71 7.34 -16.07
N MET A 40 23.85 6.13 -16.60
CA MET A 40 22.71 5.36 -17.08
C MET A 40 21.63 5.49 -15.99
N PRO A 41 20.40 5.93 -16.32
CA PRO A 41 19.32 5.69 -15.41
C PRO A 41 19.26 4.17 -15.31
N ILE A 42 19.65 3.63 -14.15
CA ILE A 42 19.12 2.36 -13.72
C ILE A 42 17.65 2.68 -13.50
N THR A 43 16.85 2.57 -14.56
CA THR A 43 15.44 2.31 -14.39
C THR A 43 15.41 0.88 -13.85
N THR A 44 15.61 0.74 -12.54
CA THR A 44 14.96 -0.35 -11.82
C THR A 44 13.48 -0.09 -12.04
N THR A 45 12.94 -0.64 -13.13
CA THR A 45 11.59 -1.15 -13.08
C THR A 45 11.61 -2.13 -11.92
N LEU A 46 11.33 -1.63 -10.72
CA LEU A 46 10.73 -2.40 -9.66
C LEU A 46 9.45 -2.93 -10.31
N THR A 47 9.56 -4.08 -10.99
CA THR A 47 8.38 -4.90 -11.28
C THR A 47 7.97 -5.47 -9.95
N ASN A 48 7.48 -4.60 -9.06
CA ASN A 48 7.00 -5.01 -7.77
C ASN A 48 5.67 -5.71 -8.06
N ASN A 49 5.70 -6.99 -8.39
CA ASN A 49 4.54 -7.76 -8.87
C ASN A 49 3.66 -8.23 -7.70
N LYS A 50 3.50 -7.39 -6.68
CA LYS A 50 2.71 -7.74 -5.49
C LYS A 50 1.24 -7.68 -5.82
N THR A 51 0.51 -8.64 -5.25
CA THR A 51 -0.93 -8.64 -5.14
C THR A 51 -1.29 -8.35 -3.69
N VAL A 52 -2.09 -7.31 -3.47
CA VAL A 52 -2.56 -6.89 -2.15
C VAL A 52 -4.06 -7.16 -2.06
N PHE A 53 -4.46 -7.72 -0.93
CA PHE A 53 -5.85 -7.85 -0.50
C PHE A 53 -6.02 -7.02 0.77
N LEU A 54 -6.97 -6.09 0.79
CA LEU A 54 -7.36 -5.33 1.97
C LEU A 54 -8.78 -5.72 2.34
N ILE A 55 -8.95 -6.35 3.50
CA ILE A 55 -10.26 -6.70 4.06
C ILE A 55 -10.61 -5.67 5.13
N MET A 56 -11.71 -4.95 4.93
CA MET A 56 -12.24 -3.97 5.89
C MET A 56 -13.35 -4.57 6.74
N MET A 57 -13.18 -4.50 8.05
CA MET A 57 -14.16 -4.84 9.07
C MET A 57 -14.66 -3.54 9.76
N GLU A 58 -15.70 -3.63 10.59
CA GLU A 58 -16.44 -2.53 11.21
C GLU A 58 -16.80 -2.88 12.67
N ASN A 59 -17.35 -2.00 13.50
CA ASN A 59 -16.54 -0.98 14.18
C ASN A 59 -16.20 -1.59 15.53
N HIS A 60 -14.92 -1.83 15.78
CA HIS A 60 -14.50 -2.49 17.02
C HIS A 60 -13.17 -1.94 17.51
N ASN A 61 -13.10 -1.70 18.82
CA ASN A 61 -11.82 -1.49 19.45
C ASN A 61 -11.03 -2.80 19.41
N TRP A 62 -9.71 -2.71 19.34
CA TRP A 62 -8.85 -3.89 19.29
C TRP A 62 -9.03 -4.80 20.50
N SER A 63 -9.42 -4.23 21.65
CA SER A 63 -9.76 -4.99 22.87
C SER A 63 -11.03 -5.84 22.76
N ASP A 64 -11.93 -5.51 21.83
CA ASP A 64 -13.18 -6.26 21.61
C ASP A 64 -12.92 -7.54 20.79
N VAL A 65 -11.82 -7.55 20.03
CA VAL A 65 -11.42 -8.62 19.11
C VAL A 65 -10.27 -9.45 19.69
N LYS A 66 -9.18 -8.81 20.11
CA LYS A 66 -7.99 -9.51 20.60
C LYS A 66 -8.26 -10.19 21.94
N ASN A 67 -7.89 -11.46 22.04
CA ASN A 67 -8.17 -12.37 23.15
C ASN A 67 -9.68 -12.60 23.41
N SER A 68 -10.55 -12.17 22.50
CA SER A 68 -11.99 -12.37 22.62
C SER A 68 -12.37 -13.81 22.29
N PRO A 69 -13.21 -14.48 23.10
CA PRO A 69 -13.73 -15.81 22.76
C PRO A 69 -14.68 -15.77 21.56
N SER A 70 -15.17 -14.58 21.17
CA SER A 70 -15.98 -14.38 19.98
C SER A 70 -15.15 -14.38 18.69
N ALA A 71 -13.82 -14.22 18.77
CA ALA A 71 -12.93 -14.19 17.60
C ALA A 71 -11.87 -15.32 17.61
N PRO A 72 -12.26 -16.62 17.68
CA PRO A 72 -11.29 -17.71 17.76
C PRO A 72 -10.41 -17.84 16.52
N TYR A 73 -10.91 -17.58 15.30
CA TYR A 73 -10.10 -17.71 14.10
C TYR A 73 -8.99 -16.65 14.06
N ILE A 74 -9.33 -15.38 14.32
CA ILE A 74 -8.35 -14.31 14.45
C ILE A 74 -7.31 -14.66 15.52
N ASN A 75 -7.75 -14.98 16.74
CA ASN A 75 -6.84 -15.13 17.88
C ASN A 75 -6.01 -16.41 17.87
N GLN A 76 -6.58 -17.53 17.44
CA GLN A 76 -5.93 -18.85 17.52
C GLN A 76 -5.32 -19.29 16.20
N THR A 77 -5.71 -18.68 15.07
CA THR A 77 -5.22 -19.05 13.74
C THR A 77 -4.41 -17.93 13.09
N LEU A 78 -4.96 -16.71 13.00
CA LEU A 78 -4.31 -15.63 12.25
C LEU A 78 -3.18 -14.97 13.03
N LEU A 79 -3.42 -14.51 14.27
CA LEU A 79 -2.40 -13.81 15.05
C LEU A 79 -1.11 -14.63 15.25
N PRO A 80 -1.15 -15.96 15.50
CA PRO A 80 0.08 -16.76 15.62
C PRO A 80 0.96 -16.83 14.36
N ILE A 81 0.40 -16.57 13.18
CA ILE A 81 1.15 -16.61 11.91
C ILE A 81 1.39 -15.22 11.30
N ALA A 82 0.64 -14.21 11.74
CA ALA A 82 0.67 -12.86 11.23
C ALA A 82 1.77 -11.98 11.85
N SER A 83 1.95 -10.80 11.27
CA SER A 83 2.40 -9.62 11.99
C SER A 83 1.21 -8.71 12.27
N TYR A 84 1.22 -7.96 13.37
CA TYR A 84 0.11 -7.05 13.69
C TYR A 84 0.56 -5.84 14.51
N ALA A 85 -0.18 -4.74 14.43
CA ALA A 85 0.08 -3.54 15.24
C ALA A 85 -0.84 -3.48 16.46
N GLU A 86 -0.29 -3.11 17.62
CA GLU A 86 -1.07 -2.90 18.85
C GLU A 86 -1.59 -1.46 18.98
N GLN A 87 -1.15 -0.56 18.10
CA GLN A 87 -1.35 0.89 18.16
C GLN A 87 -1.72 1.44 16.77
N TYR A 88 -2.67 0.79 16.09
CA TYR A 88 -3.28 1.30 14.86
C TYR A 88 -4.62 1.98 15.21
N PHE A 89 -4.88 3.15 14.64
CA PHE A 89 -6.02 4.01 14.99
C PHE A 89 -6.73 4.50 13.73
N ASN A 90 -7.99 4.91 13.87
CA ASN A 90 -8.59 5.77 12.87
C ASN A 90 -8.00 7.20 12.99
N PRO A 91 -8.09 8.05 11.95
CA PRO A 91 -7.65 9.43 12.04
C PRO A 91 -8.36 10.19 13.16
N PRO A 92 -7.72 11.17 13.81
CA PRO A 92 -8.24 11.80 15.02
C PRO A 92 -9.62 12.43 14.84
N GLY A 93 -10.60 12.01 15.64
CA GLY A 93 -11.98 12.50 15.60
C GLY A 93 -12.73 12.21 14.30
N ASN A 94 -12.22 11.29 13.47
CA ASN A 94 -12.80 10.96 12.18
C ASN A 94 -13.87 9.88 12.36
N HIS A 95 -15.11 10.35 12.45
CA HIS A 95 -16.31 9.54 12.62
C HIS A 95 -17.45 10.22 11.85
N PRO A 96 -18.45 9.49 11.31
CA PRO A 96 -18.69 8.03 11.37
C PRO A 96 -17.83 7.22 10.36
N SER A 97 -18.27 6.02 9.92
CA SER A 97 -17.50 5.13 9.03
C SER A 97 -17.10 5.75 7.69
N GLU A 98 -17.99 6.37 6.92
CA GLU A 98 -17.71 6.87 5.56
C GLU A 98 -16.44 7.74 5.47
N PRO A 99 -16.23 8.77 6.33
CA PRO A 99 -15.02 9.56 6.25
C PRO A 99 -13.74 8.78 6.56
N ASN A 100 -13.80 7.61 7.22
CA ASN A 100 -12.64 6.71 7.37
C ASN A 100 -12.31 6.00 6.06
N TYR A 101 -13.31 5.53 5.31
CA TYR A 101 -13.12 4.94 3.99
C TYR A 101 -12.55 5.95 2.99
N LEU A 102 -13.08 7.17 2.96
CA LEU A 102 -12.53 8.24 2.12
C LEU A 102 -11.07 8.55 2.50
N TRP A 103 -10.75 8.52 3.80
CA TRP A 103 -9.39 8.73 4.27
C TRP A 103 -8.43 7.61 3.84
N LEU A 104 -8.89 6.35 3.86
CA LEU A 104 -8.10 5.22 3.35
C LEU A 104 -7.79 5.34 1.86
N GLU A 105 -8.66 5.98 1.09
CA GLU A 105 -8.54 6.11 -0.35
C GLU A 105 -7.80 7.39 -0.80
N ALA A 106 -7.89 8.49 -0.02
CA ALA A 106 -7.35 9.79 -0.42
C ALA A 106 -6.46 10.49 0.63
N GLY A 107 -6.33 9.94 1.83
CA GLY A 107 -5.59 10.55 2.93
C GLY A 107 -6.28 11.80 3.50
N THR A 108 -7.57 11.96 3.24
CA THR A 108 -8.45 13.02 3.76
C THR A 108 -9.90 12.55 3.64
N ASN A 109 -10.80 13.13 4.44
CA ASN A 109 -12.24 12.94 4.35
C ASN A 109 -12.96 14.05 3.56
N PHE A 110 -12.24 15.00 2.98
CA PHE A 110 -12.81 16.15 2.25
C PHE A 110 -13.76 17.03 3.06
N GLY A 111 -13.69 16.97 4.40
CA GLY A 111 -14.62 17.67 5.29
C GLY A 111 -15.97 16.97 5.47
N ILE A 112 -16.11 15.73 5.00
CA ILE A 112 -17.28 14.88 5.24
C ILE A 112 -17.24 14.36 6.67
N SER A 113 -18.40 14.37 7.32
CA SER A 113 -18.59 13.97 8.73
C SER A 113 -19.95 13.29 8.96
N ASN A 114 -20.48 12.63 7.93
CA ASN A 114 -21.74 11.87 7.92
C ASN A 114 -21.53 10.60 7.06
N ASP A 115 -22.62 9.85 6.86
CA ASP A 115 -22.68 8.59 6.12
C ASP A 115 -23.66 8.71 4.92
N ASP A 116 -23.72 9.88 4.27
CA ASP A 116 -24.69 10.11 3.19
C ASP A 116 -24.21 9.44 1.90
N ASP A 117 -25.15 8.86 1.14
CA ASP A 117 -24.83 8.17 -0.12
C ASP A 117 -24.05 9.08 -1.11
N PRO A 118 -23.32 8.50 -2.09
CA PRO A 118 -22.57 9.23 -3.13
C PRO A 118 -23.35 10.36 -3.83
N ALA A 119 -24.67 10.28 -3.91
CA ALA A 119 -25.51 11.36 -4.45
C ALA A 119 -25.28 12.72 -3.75
N VAL A 120 -24.83 12.71 -2.49
CA VAL A 120 -24.51 13.91 -1.70
C VAL A 120 -23.00 14.06 -1.54
N ASN A 121 -22.31 12.98 -1.20
CA ASN A 121 -20.92 13.02 -0.73
C ASN A 121 -19.87 12.76 -1.83
N HIS A 122 -20.28 12.65 -3.10
CA HIS A 122 -19.32 12.43 -4.20
C HIS A 122 -18.28 13.57 -4.34
N GLN A 123 -17.12 13.20 -4.87
CA GLN A 123 -15.95 14.03 -5.03
C GLN A 123 -15.56 14.11 -6.51
N SER A 124 -15.32 15.32 -7.00
CA SER A 124 -14.90 15.59 -8.38
C SER A 124 -13.37 15.54 -8.58
N THR A 125 -12.62 15.21 -7.52
CA THR A 125 -11.16 15.13 -7.56
C THR A 125 -10.68 13.79 -8.10
N THR A 126 -9.51 13.79 -8.73
CA THR A 126 -8.78 12.59 -9.17
C THR A 126 -7.61 12.26 -8.23
N GLN A 127 -7.49 12.98 -7.11
CA GLN A 127 -6.43 12.80 -6.11
C GLN A 127 -6.80 11.72 -5.10
N HIS A 128 -6.95 10.49 -5.60
CA HIS A 128 -7.27 9.31 -4.81
C HIS A 128 -6.53 8.08 -5.35
N PHE A 129 -6.44 7.04 -4.53
CA PHE A 129 -5.46 5.98 -4.66
C PHE A 129 -5.67 5.13 -5.91
N VAL A 130 -6.90 4.69 -6.21
CA VAL A 130 -7.15 3.86 -7.39
C VAL A 130 -6.93 4.62 -8.70
N THR A 131 -7.15 5.94 -8.74
CA THR A 131 -6.75 6.73 -9.92
C THR A 131 -5.23 6.81 -10.09
N LEU A 132 -4.45 6.82 -9.00
CA LEU A 132 -3.00 6.66 -9.11
C LEU A 132 -2.61 5.27 -9.63
N LEU A 133 -3.32 4.22 -9.25
CA LEU A 133 -3.11 2.87 -9.78
C LEU A 133 -3.42 2.80 -11.28
N ASP A 134 -4.53 3.40 -11.73
CA ASP A 134 -4.90 3.45 -13.16
C ASP A 134 -3.86 4.17 -14.00
N HIS A 135 -3.35 5.31 -13.52
CA HIS A 135 -2.26 6.04 -14.18
C HIS A 135 -0.96 5.22 -14.27
N ALA A 136 -0.73 4.33 -13.30
CA ALA A 136 0.41 3.41 -13.30
C ALA A 136 0.13 2.07 -14.02
N HIS A 137 -1.07 1.90 -14.59
CA HIS A 137 -1.53 0.66 -15.21
C HIS A 137 -1.50 -0.55 -14.25
N ILE A 138 -1.80 -0.31 -12.99
CA ILE A 138 -1.92 -1.34 -11.95
C ILE A 138 -3.40 -1.67 -11.79
N SER A 139 -3.78 -2.91 -12.11
CA SER A 139 -5.17 -3.32 -12.00
C SER A 139 -5.64 -3.31 -10.55
N TRP A 140 -6.86 -2.84 -10.34
CA TRP A 140 -7.54 -2.88 -9.05
C TRP A 140 -8.96 -3.44 -9.18
N LYS A 141 -9.51 -3.95 -8.08
CA LYS A 141 -10.91 -4.36 -7.94
C LYS A 141 -11.39 -4.10 -6.52
N SER A 142 -12.67 -3.79 -6.37
CA SER A 142 -13.39 -3.76 -5.10
C SER A 142 -14.39 -4.90 -5.08
N TYR A 143 -14.22 -5.86 -4.18
CA TYR A 143 -15.13 -6.97 -3.98
C TYR A 143 -16.08 -6.66 -2.83
N GLN A 144 -17.33 -6.40 -3.16
CA GLN A 144 -18.35 -6.00 -2.20
C GLN A 144 -19.34 -7.15 -2.01
N GLU A 145 -19.54 -7.61 -0.77
CA GLU A 145 -20.51 -8.67 -0.51
C GLU A 145 -21.94 -8.13 -0.60
N GLY A 146 -22.80 -8.83 -1.34
CA GLY A 146 -24.22 -8.49 -1.45
C GLY A 146 -24.61 -7.64 -2.66
N ILE A 147 -23.66 -7.14 -3.45
CA ILE A 147 -23.99 -6.43 -4.71
C ILE A 147 -24.29 -7.41 -5.86
N SER A 148 -24.99 -6.94 -6.89
CA SER A 148 -25.28 -7.75 -8.09
C SER A 148 -24.13 -7.83 -9.09
N GLY A 149 -23.27 -6.81 -9.14
CA GLY A 149 -22.26 -6.64 -10.19
C GLY A 149 -22.80 -6.22 -11.56
N THR A 150 -24.08 -5.87 -11.66
CA THR A 150 -24.74 -5.46 -12.92
C THR A 150 -24.94 -3.96 -13.05
N VAL A 151 -24.82 -3.22 -11.95
CA VAL A 151 -24.93 -1.76 -11.85
C VAL A 151 -23.85 -1.23 -10.93
N CYS A 152 -23.47 0.04 -11.08
CA CYS A 152 -22.62 0.72 -10.11
C CYS A 152 -23.42 0.89 -8.80
N PRO A 153 -22.95 0.34 -7.67
CA PRO A 153 -23.75 0.24 -6.45
C PRO A 153 -23.71 1.55 -5.62
N LEU A 154 -24.36 2.59 -6.16
CA LEU A 154 -24.36 3.96 -5.63
C LEU A 154 -25.33 4.20 -4.46
N THR A 155 -26.16 3.22 -4.13
CA THR A 155 -27.15 3.28 -3.04
C THR A 155 -27.17 1.95 -2.31
N GLY A 156 -27.62 1.94 -1.05
CA GLY A 156 -27.78 0.70 -0.28
C GLY A 156 -28.74 -0.30 -0.95
N ASP A 157 -28.37 -1.58 -0.91
CA ASP A 157 -29.20 -2.70 -1.36
C ASP A 157 -29.02 -3.90 -0.42
N GLY A 158 -30.11 -4.35 0.21
CA GLY A 158 -30.06 -5.41 1.21
C GLY A 158 -29.11 -5.12 2.37
N LEU A 159 -28.02 -5.87 2.45
CA LEU A 159 -26.97 -5.74 3.48
C LEU A 159 -25.72 -4.99 3.00
N TYR A 160 -25.72 -4.50 1.75
CA TYR A 160 -24.65 -3.66 1.22
C TYR A 160 -24.86 -2.19 1.63
N ALA A 161 -23.77 -1.55 2.08
CA ALA A 161 -23.74 -0.14 2.46
C ALA A 161 -22.72 0.63 1.60
N PRO A 162 -23.13 1.66 0.83
CA PRO A 162 -22.23 2.43 -0.04
C PRO A 162 -21.04 3.05 0.70
N LYS A 163 -21.27 3.52 1.92
CA LYS A 163 -20.26 4.10 2.81
C LYS A 163 -19.04 3.21 3.08
N HIS A 164 -19.14 1.89 2.91
CA HIS A 164 -18.02 0.95 3.11
C HIS A 164 -17.24 0.64 1.82
N ASN A 165 -17.48 1.40 0.74
CA ASN A 165 -16.83 1.25 -0.55
C ASN A 165 -16.35 2.63 -1.05
N PRO A 166 -15.11 3.04 -0.76
CA PRO A 166 -14.70 4.43 -0.97
C PRO A 166 -14.65 4.82 -2.44
N MET A 167 -14.34 3.87 -3.33
CA MET A 167 -14.14 4.15 -4.76
C MET A 167 -15.39 4.67 -5.46
N ILE A 168 -16.60 4.38 -4.97
CA ILE A 168 -17.85 4.88 -5.58
C ILE A 168 -18.17 6.33 -5.23
N PHE A 169 -17.40 6.96 -4.34
CA PHE A 169 -17.54 8.38 -4.05
C PHE A 169 -16.77 9.28 -5.01
N PHE A 170 -16.03 8.74 -5.98
CA PHE A 170 -15.24 9.54 -6.92
C PHE A 170 -15.85 9.55 -8.33
N ASP A 171 -16.01 10.76 -8.88
CA ASP A 171 -16.72 10.99 -10.14
C ASP A 171 -16.03 10.36 -11.36
N ASP A 172 -14.71 10.25 -11.33
CA ASP A 172 -13.91 9.60 -12.37
C ASP A 172 -14.08 8.08 -12.37
N VAL A 173 -14.50 7.48 -11.25
CA VAL A 173 -14.87 6.06 -11.16
C VAL A 173 -16.32 5.84 -11.61
N THR A 174 -17.26 6.70 -11.19
CA THR A 174 -18.71 6.49 -11.35
C THR A 174 -19.34 7.24 -12.51
N ASN A 175 -18.55 7.96 -13.32
CA ASN A 175 -19.07 8.90 -14.32
C ASN A 175 -20.08 9.90 -13.74
N THR A 176 -19.73 10.46 -12.58
CA THR A 176 -20.57 11.38 -11.80
C THR A 176 -21.90 10.74 -11.42
N ASN A 177 -21.85 9.72 -10.56
CA ASN A 177 -23.01 9.00 -10.03
C ASN A 177 -23.91 8.36 -11.12
N ASP A 178 -23.33 7.82 -12.19
CA ASP A 178 -24.08 7.03 -13.18
C ASP A 178 -24.17 5.56 -12.76
N PRO A 179 -25.37 5.02 -12.44
CA PRO A 179 -25.55 3.61 -12.11
C PRO A 179 -25.16 2.65 -13.26
N ASN A 180 -25.04 3.15 -14.49
CA ASN A 180 -24.60 2.38 -15.65
C ASN A 180 -23.14 2.63 -16.03
N SER A 181 -22.36 3.30 -15.17
CA SER A 181 -20.94 3.53 -15.40
C SER A 181 -20.21 2.22 -15.64
N SER A 182 -19.74 2.05 -16.89
CA SER A 182 -18.99 0.86 -17.28
C SER A 182 -17.67 0.73 -16.51
N SER A 183 -17.04 1.85 -16.15
CA SER A 183 -15.81 1.86 -15.35
C SER A 183 -16.08 1.35 -13.95
N CYS A 184 -17.08 1.91 -13.25
CA CYS A 184 -17.48 1.45 -11.93
C CYS A 184 -17.87 -0.04 -11.95
N ILE A 185 -18.74 -0.47 -12.86
CA ILE A 185 -19.19 -1.86 -12.94
C ILE A 185 -18.02 -2.83 -13.20
N ALA A 186 -17.01 -2.42 -13.97
CA ALA A 186 -15.86 -3.27 -14.26
C ALA A 186 -14.95 -3.49 -13.04
N HIS A 187 -14.87 -2.53 -12.12
CA HIS A 187 -13.97 -2.57 -10.96
C HIS A 187 -14.68 -2.95 -9.66
N ILE A 188 -15.94 -2.56 -9.48
CA ILE A 188 -16.76 -2.87 -8.30
C ILE A 188 -17.55 -4.15 -8.56
N ARG A 189 -17.04 -5.27 -8.03
CA ARG A 189 -17.49 -6.63 -8.34
C ARG A 189 -18.12 -7.29 -7.11
N PRO A 190 -19.07 -8.21 -7.30
CA PRO A 190 -19.64 -8.96 -6.18
C PRO A 190 -18.56 -9.86 -5.58
N TYR A 191 -18.51 -9.92 -4.24
CA TYR A 191 -17.52 -10.73 -3.53
C TYR A 191 -17.50 -12.21 -3.95
N SER A 192 -18.65 -12.76 -4.37
CA SER A 192 -18.77 -14.13 -4.88
C SER A 192 -17.92 -14.43 -6.12
N GLU A 193 -17.48 -13.41 -6.87
CA GLU A 193 -16.58 -13.59 -8.02
C GLU A 193 -15.13 -13.88 -7.62
N LEU A 194 -14.69 -13.44 -6.42
CA LEU A 194 -13.29 -13.49 -6.00
C LEU A 194 -12.70 -14.90 -6.10
N VAL A 195 -13.43 -15.94 -5.66
CA VAL A 195 -12.92 -17.31 -5.70
C VAL A 195 -12.66 -17.78 -7.13
N THR A 196 -13.52 -17.42 -8.08
CA THR A 196 -13.32 -17.75 -9.49
C THR A 196 -12.10 -17.00 -10.03
N ASP A 197 -11.97 -15.72 -9.70
CA ASP A 197 -10.83 -14.91 -10.11
C ASP A 197 -9.51 -15.47 -9.58
N LEU A 198 -9.45 -15.88 -8.31
CA LEU A 198 -8.27 -16.51 -7.71
C LEU A 198 -7.90 -17.85 -8.36
N GLN A 199 -8.90 -18.64 -8.78
CA GLN A 199 -8.67 -19.92 -9.47
C GLN A 199 -8.16 -19.71 -10.90
N GLN A 200 -8.64 -18.66 -11.57
CA GLN A 200 -8.26 -18.32 -12.95
C GLN A 200 -7.02 -17.41 -13.03
N ASN A 201 -6.53 -16.92 -11.89
CA ASN A 201 -5.47 -15.92 -11.80
C ASN A 201 -5.84 -14.58 -12.48
N THR A 202 -7.11 -14.18 -12.40
CA THR A 202 -7.68 -12.95 -12.98
C THR A 202 -8.08 -11.92 -11.93
N GLN A 203 -7.75 -12.17 -10.65
CA GLN A 203 -7.80 -11.14 -9.61
C GLN A 203 -6.92 -9.94 -10.00
N ALA A 204 -7.27 -8.76 -9.48
CA ALA A 204 -6.49 -7.56 -9.69
C ALA A 204 -5.20 -7.57 -8.84
N ARG A 205 -4.34 -6.58 -9.03
CA ARG A 205 -3.16 -6.39 -8.18
C ARG A 205 -3.52 -5.74 -6.85
N TYR A 206 -4.46 -4.80 -6.82
CA TYR A 206 -5.06 -4.29 -5.59
C TYR A 206 -6.50 -4.78 -5.48
N ASN A 207 -6.85 -5.42 -4.37
CA ASN A 207 -8.18 -6.01 -4.16
C ASN A 207 -8.71 -5.51 -2.82
N PHE A 208 -9.60 -4.54 -2.86
CA PHE A 208 -10.33 -4.06 -1.68
C PHE A 208 -11.53 -4.98 -1.44
N ILE A 209 -11.78 -5.41 -0.21
CA ILE A 209 -12.80 -6.40 0.12
C ILE A 209 -13.59 -5.89 1.31
N THR A 210 -14.90 -5.78 1.15
CA THR A 210 -15.82 -5.44 2.24
C THR A 210 -16.87 -6.54 2.38
N PRO A 211 -16.93 -7.24 3.52
CA PRO A 211 -18.08 -8.05 3.87
C PRO A 211 -19.34 -7.18 4.01
N ASN A 212 -20.52 -7.79 3.99
CA ASN A 212 -21.76 -7.04 4.18
C ASN A 212 -21.98 -6.70 5.66
N LEU A 213 -22.99 -5.89 5.97
CA LEU A 213 -23.28 -5.40 7.32
C LEU A 213 -23.42 -6.48 8.42
N CYS A 214 -23.71 -7.73 8.08
CA CYS A 214 -23.74 -8.82 9.07
C CYS A 214 -22.38 -9.48 9.28
N ASN A 215 -21.51 -9.43 8.27
CA ASN A 215 -20.26 -10.15 8.20
C ASN A 215 -19.03 -9.25 8.43
N ASP A 216 -19.20 -7.93 8.37
CA ASP A 216 -18.13 -6.95 8.64
C ASP A 216 -17.89 -6.72 10.14
N MET A 217 -18.70 -7.34 11.01
CA MET A 217 -18.75 -7.14 12.47
C MET A 217 -19.46 -5.86 12.93
N HIS A 218 -20.12 -5.12 12.04
CA HIS A 218 -20.94 -3.98 12.46
C HIS A 218 -22.26 -4.45 13.11
N ASN A 219 -23.06 -5.25 12.38
CA ASN A 219 -24.39 -5.64 12.86
C ASN A 219 -24.41 -6.97 13.58
N THR A 220 -25.29 -7.03 14.56
CA THR A 220 -25.67 -8.27 15.22
C THR A 220 -26.80 -8.93 14.41
N CYS A 221 -26.48 -9.98 13.64
CA CYS A 221 -27.47 -10.72 12.84
C CYS A 221 -27.67 -12.15 13.36
N ALA A 222 -28.87 -12.66 13.09
CA ALA A 222 -29.19 -14.05 13.36
C ALA A 222 -28.38 -15.01 12.45
N PRO A 223 -28.06 -16.22 12.91
CA PRO A 223 -28.44 -16.82 14.19
C PRO A 223 -27.42 -16.57 15.31
N LEU A 224 -26.22 -16.07 15.00
CA LEU A 224 -25.14 -15.94 15.97
C LEU A 224 -25.41 -14.83 16.99
N ASN A 225 -26.03 -13.73 16.56
CA ASN A 225 -26.32 -12.56 17.38
C ASN A 225 -25.10 -12.08 18.18
N ASP A 226 -23.94 -12.07 17.51
CA ASP A 226 -22.66 -11.59 18.03
C ASP A 226 -21.86 -11.08 16.82
N ALA A 227 -21.64 -9.76 16.73
CA ALA A 227 -21.06 -9.13 15.55
C ALA A 227 -19.61 -9.57 15.31
N VAL A 228 -18.77 -9.56 16.36
CA VAL A 228 -17.39 -10.07 16.32
C VAL A 228 -17.35 -11.52 15.85
N LYS A 229 -18.22 -12.38 16.39
CA LYS A 229 -18.26 -13.79 16.01
C LYS A 229 -18.72 -14.03 14.58
N GLN A 230 -19.64 -13.20 14.07
CA GLN A 230 -20.06 -13.29 12.68
C GLN A 230 -18.91 -12.99 11.73
N GLY A 231 -18.20 -11.87 11.94
CA GLY A 231 -17.07 -11.55 11.07
C GLY A 231 -15.88 -12.48 11.24
N ASP A 232 -15.60 -12.99 12.45
CA ASP A 232 -14.58 -14.02 12.64
C ASP A 232 -14.92 -15.31 11.89
N THR A 233 -16.19 -15.71 11.90
CA THR A 233 -16.70 -16.85 11.14
C THR A 233 -16.59 -16.59 9.64
N TRP A 234 -16.92 -15.38 9.18
CA TRP A 234 -16.78 -14.99 7.78
C TRP A 234 -15.32 -15.09 7.34
N LEU A 235 -14.39 -14.53 8.10
CA LEU A 235 -12.95 -14.65 7.84
C LEU A 235 -12.51 -16.11 7.78
N ALA A 236 -12.95 -16.95 8.73
CA ALA A 236 -12.61 -18.37 8.77
C ALA A 236 -13.07 -19.15 7.52
N GLN A 237 -14.20 -18.74 6.93
CA GLN A 237 -14.76 -19.38 5.74
C GLN A 237 -14.14 -18.87 4.44
N ASN A 238 -13.71 -17.60 4.41
CA ASN A 238 -13.39 -16.88 3.18
C ASN A 238 -11.89 -16.67 2.96
N LEU A 239 -11.19 -16.24 4.01
CA LEU A 239 -9.76 -15.94 3.93
C LEU A 239 -8.90 -17.12 3.47
N PRO A 240 -9.20 -18.40 3.80
CA PRO A 240 -8.43 -19.53 3.28
C PRO A 240 -8.35 -19.60 1.76
N ALA A 241 -9.35 -19.11 1.01
CA ALA A 241 -9.27 -19.09 -0.45
C ALA A 241 -8.15 -18.17 -0.95
N ILE A 242 -8.02 -16.98 -0.34
CA ILE A 242 -6.94 -16.03 -0.62
C ILE A 242 -5.59 -16.62 -0.21
N LEU A 243 -5.46 -17.12 1.02
CA LEU A 243 -4.19 -17.67 1.53
C LEU A 243 -3.70 -18.91 0.75
N ASN A 244 -4.61 -19.65 0.13
CA ASN A 244 -4.26 -20.81 -0.71
C ASN A 244 -4.00 -20.45 -2.19
N SER A 245 -4.32 -19.23 -2.62
CA SER A 245 -4.17 -18.78 -4.01
C SER A 245 -2.70 -18.64 -4.44
N GLN A 246 -2.47 -18.67 -5.75
CA GLN A 246 -1.15 -18.38 -6.30
C GLN A 246 -0.74 -16.92 -6.06
N ALA A 247 -1.71 -15.99 -6.08
CA ALA A 247 -1.48 -14.58 -5.78
C ALA A 247 -0.84 -14.37 -4.40
N TYR A 248 -1.39 -15.02 -3.37
CA TYR A 248 -0.82 -14.94 -2.02
C TYR A 248 0.54 -15.64 -1.93
N LYS A 249 0.65 -16.86 -2.47
CA LYS A 249 1.89 -17.66 -2.43
C LYS A 249 3.06 -17.00 -3.16
N ASN A 250 2.79 -16.16 -4.16
CA ASN A 250 3.79 -15.37 -4.89
C ASN A 250 4.16 -14.06 -4.19
N GLY A 251 4.22 -14.04 -2.86
CA GLY A 251 4.55 -12.85 -2.08
C GLY A 251 3.42 -11.84 -2.02
N GLY A 252 2.16 -12.30 -2.08
CA GLY A 252 1.01 -11.45 -1.85
C GLY A 252 0.89 -11.01 -0.39
N ILE A 253 0.06 -10.01 -0.16
CA ILE A 253 -0.14 -9.39 1.15
C ILE A 253 -1.64 -9.35 1.42
N VAL A 254 -2.04 -9.77 2.61
CA VAL A 254 -3.39 -9.54 3.14
C VAL A 254 -3.29 -8.59 4.32
N PHE A 255 -3.95 -7.45 4.21
CA PHE A 255 -4.25 -6.55 5.32
C PHE A 255 -5.68 -6.84 5.81
N ILE A 256 -5.86 -6.90 7.12
CA ILE A 256 -7.17 -6.94 7.76
C ILE A 256 -7.17 -5.82 8.79
N THR A 257 -8.10 -4.88 8.68
CA THR A 257 -8.25 -3.76 9.60
C THR A 257 -9.73 -3.45 9.83
N TRP A 258 -9.98 -2.64 10.85
CA TRP A 258 -11.27 -2.01 11.06
C TRP A 258 -11.19 -0.55 10.60
N ASP A 259 -12.35 0.05 10.36
CA ASP A 259 -12.50 1.45 9.96
C ASP A 259 -12.41 2.42 11.16
N GLU A 260 -13.05 2.12 12.29
CA GLU A 260 -13.09 3.03 13.44
C GLU A 260 -13.26 2.33 14.80
N GLY A 261 -12.77 3.01 15.83
CA GLY A 261 -12.99 2.61 17.22
C GLY A 261 -14.38 3.00 17.73
N VAL A 262 -14.83 2.30 18.78
CA VAL A 262 -16.12 2.60 19.41
C VAL A 262 -15.91 3.54 20.60
N GLY A 263 -16.48 4.75 20.51
CA GLY A 263 -16.41 5.77 21.56
C GLY A 263 -15.06 6.50 21.69
N SER A 264 -14.10 6.19 20.81
CA SER A 264 -12.79 6.83 20.70
C SER A 264 -12.13 6.44 19.36
N ASP A 265 -10.98 7.04 19.02
CA ASP A 265 -10.27 6.76 17.76
C ASP A 265 -9.50 5.41 17.72
N GLY A 266 -9.75 4.51 18.70
CA GLY A 266 -9.11 3.19 18.80
C GLY A 266 -8.32 2.97 20.10
N PRO A 267 -7.32 2.05 20.11
CA PRO A 267 -6.78 1.34 18.96
C PRO A 267 -7.79 0.41 18.32
N ILE A 268 -7.65 0.21 17.01
CA ILE A 268 -8.33 -0.81 16.21
C ILE A 268 -7.30 -1.83 15.70
N GLY A 269 -7.75 -2.95 15.15
CA GLY A 269 -6.85 -4.01 14.68
C GLY A 269 -6.17 -3.66 13.36
N MET A 270 -4.91 -4.07 13.20
CA MET A 270 -4.21 -4.10 11.92
C MET A 270 -3.38 -5.38 11.84
N ILE A 271 -3.81 -6.31 11.00
CA ILE A 271 -3.22 -7.65 10.83
C ILE A 271 -2.65 -7.76 9.42
N ILE A 272 -1.41 -8.25 9.32
CA ILE A 272 -0.71 -8.48 8.06
C ILE A 272 -0.34 -9.95 7.95
N LEU A 273 -0.82 -10.58 6.88
CA LEU A 273 -0.42 -11.91 6.45
C LEU A 273 0.34 -11.76 5.14
N SER A 274 1.58 -12.23 5.09
CA SER A 274 2.37 -12.27 3.87
C SER A 274 3.53 -13.23 4.04
N PRO A 275 4.00 -13.91 2.97
CA PRO A 275 5.29 -14.61 2.98
C PRO A 275 6.48 -13.70 3.33
N GLU A 276 6.32 -12.38 3.21
CA GLU A 276 7.38 -11.38 3.48
C GLU A 276 7.17 -10.62 4.80
N ALA A 277 6.05 -10.85 5.49
CA ALA A 277 5.82 -10.33 6.83
C ALA A 277 6.84 -10.92 7.82
N LYS A 278 7.11 -10.23 8.94
CA LYS A 278 7.88 -10.83 10.05
C LYS A 278 7.20 -12.11 10.57
N GLY A 279 5.87 -12.16 10.51
CA GLY A 279 5.03 -13.31 10.83
C GLY A 279 5.21 -13.79 12.27
N GLY A 280 4.73 -15.00 12.54
CA GLY A 280 5.01 -15.71 13.80
C GLY A 280 4.50 -15.01 15.07
N GLY A 281 3.45 -14.19 14.95
CA GLY A 281 2.92 -13.41 16.06
C GLY A 281 3.72 -12.17 16.41
N TYR A 282 4.60 -11.71 15.52
CA TYR A 282 5.30 -10.45 15.70
C TYR A 282 4.32 -9.28 15.84
N SER A 283 4.49 -8.48 16.88
CA SER A 283 3.78 -7.21 17.04
C SER A 283 4.69 -6.08 17.47
N ASN A 284 4.23 -4.85 17.22
CA ASN A 284 4.88 -3.62 17.65
C ASN A 284 3.85 -2.67 18.30
N THR A 285 4.36 -1.58 18.87
CA THR A 285 3.57 -0.51 19.49
C THR A 285 3.84 0.83 18.81
N ILE A 286 4.24 0.82 17.54
CA ILE A 286 4.41 2.04 16.75
C ILE A 286 3.01 2.59 16.45
N HIS A 287 2.83 3.90 16.61
CA HIS A 287 1.56 4.55 16.31
C HIS A 287 1.35 4.63 14.80
N TYR A 288 0.24 4.07 14.34
CA TYR A 288 -0.20 4.06 12.95
C TYR A 288 -1.62 4.55 12.83
N THR A 289 -1.97 5.06 11.65
CA THR A 289 -3.36 5.41 11.31
C THR A 289 -3.72 4.87 9.92
N HIS A 290 -4.94 5.13 9.45
CA HIS A 290 -5.31 4.92 8.05
C HIS A 290 -4.34 5.57 7.05
N SER A 291 -3.74 6.71 7.40
CA SER A 291 -2.70 7.35 6.61
C SER A 291 -1.44 6.48 6.48
N SER A 292 -1.10 5.69 7.50
CA SER A 292 0.00 4.73 7.47
C SER A 292 -0.25 3.59 6.49
N LEU A 293 -1.48 3.06 6.46
CA LEU A 293 -1.88 2.05 5.49
C LEU A 293 -1.84 2.61 4.07
N LEU A 294 -2.46 3.77 3.82
CA LEU A 294 -2.45 4.40 2.51
C LEU A 294 -1.03 4.75 2.03
N ARG A 295 -0.16 5.24 2.93
CA ARG A 295 1.26 5.44 2.60
C ARG A 295 1.91 4.13 2.15
N SER A 296 1.71 3.07 2.92
CA SER A 296 2.30 1.76 2.63
C SER A 296 1.82 1.20 1.29
N LEU A 297 0.53 1.34 0.99
CA LEU A 297 -0.03 0.92 -0.29
C LEU A 297 0.61 1.70 -1.46
N GLN A 298 0.73 3.02 -1.34
CA GLN A 298 1.36 3.85 -2.38
C GLN A 298 2.83 3.48 -2.60
N GLU A 299 3.57 3.19 -1.52
CA GLU A 299 4.96 2.74 -1.59
C GLU A 299 5.10 1.34 -2.22
N ILE A 300 4.27 0.37 -1.80
CA ILE A 300 4.24 -0.99 -2.37
C ILE A 300 3.96 -0.94 -3.88
N PHE A 301 3.01 -0.12 -4.32
CA PHE A 301 2.70 -0.01 -5.74
C PHE A 301 3.61 0.97 -6.49
N GLY A 302 4.48 1.70 -5.80
CA GLY A 302 5.40 2.67 -6.39
C GLY A 302 4.68 3.85 -7.06
N VAL A 303 3.50 4.22 -6.55
CA VAL A 303 2.69 5.31 -7.10
C VAL A 303 2.92 6.61 -6.36
N THR A 304 2.87 7.73 -7.09
CA THR A 304 3.10 9.07 -6.57
C THR A 304 2.16 10.06 -7.26
N PRO A 305 1.85 11.23 -6.64
CA PRO A 305 2.32 11.70 -5.34
C PRO A 305 1.74 10.90 -4.17
N LEU A 306 2.39 10.95 -3.00
CA LEU A 306 1.73 10.51 -1.77
C LEU A 306 0.54 11.44 -1.48
N LEU A 307 -0.62 10.85 -1.21
CA LEU A 307 -1.89 11.56 -1.05
C LEU A 307 -2.11 12.04 0.39
N GLY A 308 -2.64 13.27 0.53
CA GLY A 308 -3.13 13.81 1.80
C GLY A 308 -2.18 13.63 3.00
N ASP A 309 -2.74 13.15 4.10
CA ASP A 309 -2.04 12.92 5.36
C ASP A 309 -1.01 11.77 5.27
N ALA A 310 -1.10 10.90 4.25
CA ALA A 310 -0.12 9.83 4.02
C ALA A 310 1.30 10.38 3.73
N THR A 311 1.42 11.66 3.34
CA THR A 311 2.72 12.33 3.15
C THR A 311 3.55 12.45 4.44
N GLN A 312 2.91 12.45 5.61
CA GLN A 312 3.56 12.60 6.92
C GLN A 312 3.49 11.33 7.77
N ALA A 313 2.71 10.33 7.36
CA ALA A 313 2.48 9.12 8.14
C ALA A 313 3.72 8.22 8.21
N THR A 314 3.90 7.49 9.29
CA THR A 314 4.84 6.35 9.34
C THR A 314 4.26 5.20 8.53
N ASP A 315 5.01 4.61 7.60
CA ASP A 315 4.58 3.40 6.86
C ASP A 315 4.62 2.13 7.74
N LEU A 316 4.04 1.04 7.24
CA LEU A 316 3.93 -0.24 7.94
C LEU A 316 5.17 -1.14 7.76
N SER A 317 6.30 -0.61 7.27
CA SER A 317 7.47 -1.42 6.91
C SER A 317 8.06 -2.24 8.06
N ASP A 318 7.91 -1.78 9.31
CA ASP A 318 8.34 -2.55 10.48
C ASP A 318 7.58 -3.88 10.64
N LEU A 319 6.42 -4.07 10.01
CA LEU A 319 5.69 -5.34 10.07
C LEU A 319 6.22 -6.38 9.06
N PHE A 320 7.23 -6.00 8.25
CA PHE A 320 7.83 -6.83 7.21
C PHE A 320 9.30 -7.16 7.49
N THR A 321 9.75 -8.32 6.99
CA THR A 321 11.19 -8.66 6.98
C THR A 321 11.93 -7.91 5.88
N THR A 322 11.26 -7.72 4.74
CA THR A 322 11.67 -6.90 3.62
C THR A 322 10.42 -6.16 3.17
N PHE A 323 10.45 -4.82 3.20
CA PHE A 323 9.29 -4.05 2.76
C PHE A 323 9.12 -4.23 1.24
N PRO A 324 7.94 -4.69 0.77
CA PRO A 324 7.77 -5.17 -0.59
C PRO A 324 7.96 -4.12 -1.68
#